data_AF-A0A1F6CV49-F1
#
_entry.id   AF-A0A1F6CV49-F1
#
_cell.length_a   1.000
_cell.length_b   1.000
_cell.length_c   1.000
_cell.angle_alpha   90.00
_cell.angle_beta   90.00
_cell.angle_gamma   90.00
#
_symmetry.space_group_name_H-M   'P 1'
#
loop_
_entity.id
_entity.type
_entity.pdbx_description
1 polymer ?
#
loop_
_entity_poly.entity_id
_entity_poly.type
_entity_poly.pdbx_seq_one_letter_code
_entity_poly.pdbx_strand_id
1 'polypeptide(L)'
;MDLTKVPKQFCENISVAFSQEFYVMAMLAGENGIAYALSPQHMKRLAQYLAHQIADYEKQFGEIKAEWKPGIQSPIQTKDIMGDKGPAL
;
A
#
# COMPACT_ATOMS: atom_id res chain seq x y z
N MET A 1 2.15 -21.51 7.48
CA MET A 1 1.76 -21.26 6.08
C MET A 1 3.03 -21.02 5.28
N ASP A 2 3.17 -21.68 4.14
CA ASP A 2 4.30 -21.49 3.25
C ASP A 2 4.01 -20.31 2.32
N LEU A 3 4.62 -19.16 2.61
CA LEU A 3 4.44 -17.90 1.86
C LEU A 3 4.94 -18.00 0.41
N THR A 4 5.68 -19.05 0.06
CA THR A 4 6.16 -19.29 -1.31
C THR A 4 5.07 -19.86 -2.23
N LYS A 5 4.02 -20.47 -1.66
CA LYS A 5 2.93 -21.13 -2.40
C LYS A 5 1.65 -20.31 -2.50
N VAL A 6 1.60 -19.17 -1.83
CA VAL A 6 0.49 -18.21 -1.99
C VAL A 6 0.67 -17.54 -3.35
N PRO A 7 -0.35 -17.49 -4.23
CA PRO A 7 -0.25 -16.75 -5.49
C PRO A 7 0.15 -15.31 -5.18
N LYS A 8 1.36 -14.94 -5.59
CA LYS A 8 1.94 -13.62 -5.33
C LYS A 8 1.33 -12.65 -6.32
N GLN A 9 0.25 -12.00 -5.90
CA GLN A 9 -0.28 -10.86 -6.63
C GLN A 9 0.48 -9.61 -6.19
N PHE A 10 1.04 -8.87 -7.15
CA PHE A 10 1.72 -7.61 -6.85
C PHE A 10 0.68 -6.60 -6.37
N CYS A 11 0.82 -6.15 -5.14
CA CYS A 11 0.01 -5.06 -4.61
C CYS A 11 0.55 -3.74 -5.15
N GLU A 12 -0.28 -3.04 -5.91
CA GLU A 12 0.08 -1.79 -6.57
C GLU A 12 -0.18 -0.60 -5.67
N ASN A 13 -1.19 -0.71 -4.80
CA ASN A 13 -1.54 0.35 -3.86
C ASN A 13 -2.02 -0.22 -2.52
N ILE A 14 -1.48 0.35 -1.44
CA ILE A 14 -1.94 0.08 -0.08
C ILE A 14 -2.49 1.39 0.47
N SER A 15 -3.76 1.37 0.88
CA SER A 15 -4.41 2.48 1.55
C SER A 15 -4.81 2.07 2.95
N VAL A 16 -4.49 2.92 3.93
CA VAL A 16 -4.81 2.68 5.34
C VAL A 16 -5.57 3.88 5.88
N ALA A 17 -6.76 3.61 6.40
CA ALA A 17 -7.59 4.56 7.13
C ALA A 17 -7.84 4.06 8.54
N PHE A 18 -8.25 4.94 9.44
CA PHE A 18 -8.58 4.58 10.82
C PHE A 18 -9.85 5.27 11.30
N SER A 19 -10.57 4.57 12.16
CA SER A 19 -11.64 5.08 13.01
C SER A 19 -11.21 4.93 14.48
N GLN A 20 -12.07 5.37 15.40
CA GLN A 20 -11.80 5.22 16.83
C GLN A 20 -11.74 3.75 17.28
N GLU A 21 -12.42 2.85 16.57
CA GLU A 21 -12.60 1.45 16.98
C GLU A 21 -11.78 0.46 16.12
N PHE A 22 -11.47 0.82 14.87
CA PHE A 22 -10.79 -0.07 13.94
C PHE A 22 -9.94 0.70 12.92
N TYR A 23 -8.95 0.00 12.38
CA TYR A 23 -8.19 0.42 11.21
C TYR A 23 -8.71 -0.35 10.00
N VAL A 24 -8.83 0.32 8.86
CA VAL A 24 -9.15 -0.31 7.59
C VAL A 24 -7.91 -0.26 6.72
N MET A 25 -7.43 -1.42 6.28
CA MET A 25 -6.34 -1.55 5.33
C MET A 25 -6.89 -2.14 4.04
N ALA A 26 -6.84 -1.37 2.96
CA ALA A 26 -7.16 -1.83 1.62
C ALA A 26 -5.88 -2.11 0.83
N MET A 27 -5.78 -3.31 0.29
CA MET A 27 -4.72 -3.71 -0.64
C MET A 27 -5.35 -3.89 -2.02
N LEU A 28 -4.89 -3.09 -2.97
CA LEU A 28 -5.38 -3.02 -4.35
C LEU A 28 -4.33 -3.61 -5.29
N ALA A 29 -4.78 -4.37 -6.28
CA ALA A 29 -3.97 -4.93 -7.36
C ALA A 29 -4.82 -5.03 -8.63
N GLY A 30 -4.58 -4.11 -9.59
CA GLY A 30 -5.48 -3.88 -10.71
C GLY A 30 -6.86 -3.43 -10.23
N GLU A 31 -7.91 -4.05 -10.75
CA GLU A 31 -9.30 -3.77 -10.35
C GLU A 31 -9.72 -4.51 -9.06
N ASN A 32 -8.89 -5.44 -8.57
CA ASN A 32 -9.20 -6.24 -7.40
C ASN A 32 -8.66 -5.56 -6.13
N GLY A 33 -9.55 -5.29 -5.18
CA GLY A 33 -9.22 -4.73 -3.88
C GLY A 33 -9.79 -5.55 -2.75
N ILE A 34 -8.96 -5.90 -1.77
CA ILE A 34 -9.44 -6.50 -0.53
C ILE A 34 -9.17 -5.53 0.61
N ALA A 35 -10.24 -5.18 1.34
CA ALA A 35 -10.16 -4.38 2.54
C ALA A 35 -10.28 -5.27 3.78
N TYR A 36 -9.37 -5.07 4.73
CA TYR A 36 -9.35 -5.75 6.02
C TYR A 36 -9.58 -4.74 7.14
N ALA A 37 -10.49 -5.08 8.05
CA ALA A 37 -10.66 -4.35 9.31
C ALA A 37 -9.75 -4.98 10.38
N LEU A 38 -8.93 -4.15 11.01
CA LEU A 38 -7.95 -4.54 12.02
C LEU A 38 -8.23 -3.74 13.30
N SER A 39 -8.28 -4.39 14.46
CA SER A 39 -8.30 -3.67 15.73
C SER A 39 -6.98 -2.88 15.91
N PRO A 40 -6.95 -1.79 16.71
CA PRO A 40 -5.74 -1.03 16.98
C PRO A 40 -4.54 -1.87 17.46
N GLN A 41 -4.78 -2.88 18.30
CA GLN A 41 -3.69 -3.75 18.78
C GLN A 41 -3.05 -4.56 17.65
N HIS A 42 -3.86 -5.12 16.74
CA HIS A 42 -3.38 -5.84 15.56
C HIS A 42 -2.60 -4.93 14.61
N MET A 43 -3.10 -3.71 14.35
CA MET A 43 -2.38 -2.74 13.52
C MET A 43 -1.01 -2.38 14.10
N LYS A 44 -0.92 -2.20 15.44
CA LYS A 44 0.37 -1.90 16.09
C LYS A 44 1.37 -3.04 15.96
N ARG A 45 0.93 -4.30 16.13
CA ARG A 45 1.78 -5.49 15.93
C ARG A 45 2.23 -5.63 14.48
N LEU A 46 1.33 -5.34 13.53
CA LEU A 46 1.65 -5.34 12.10
C LEU A 46 2.75 -4.33 11.77
N ALA A 47 2.65 -3.10 12.28
CA ALA A 47 3.67 -2.07 12.09
C ALA A 47 5.05 -2.49 12.63
N GLN A 48 5.09 -3.11 13.81
CA GLN A 48 6.34 -3.64 14.39
C GLN A 48 6.94 -4.76 13.53
N TYR A 49 6.09 -5.67 13.06
CA TYR A 49 6.52 -6.77 12.21
C TYR A 49 7.08 -6.27 10.87
N LEU A 50 6.40 -5.31 10.23
CA LEU A 50 6.85 -4.69 8.98
C LEU A 50 8.20 -3.98 9.17
N ALA A 51 8.36 -3.19 10.24
CA ALA A 51 9.62 -2.51 10.52
C ALA A 51 10.78 -3.50 10.69
N HIS A 52 10.55 -4.62 11.38
CA HIS A 52 11.57 -5.66 11.54
C HIS A 52 11.94 -6.32 10.21
N GLN A 53 10.95 -6.69 9.40
CA GLN A 53 11.18 -7.31 8.09
C GLN A 53 11.91 -6.38 7.11
N ILE A 54 11.53 -5.09 7.10
CA ILE A 54 12.23 -4.06 6.30
C ILE A 54 13.69 -3.96 6.74
N ALA A 55 13.95 -3.83 8.05
CA ALA A 55 15.30 -3.73 8.56
C ALA A 55 16.17 -4.96 8.21
N ASP A 56 15.60 -6.17 8.24
CA ASP A 56 16.31 -7.39 7.86
C ASP A 56 16.54 -7.51 6.36
N TYR A 57 15.62 -7.00 5.54
CA TYR A 57 15.83 -6.86 4.09
C TYR A 57 16.97 -5.87 3.79
N GLU A 58 16.97 -4.70 4.42
CA GLU A 58 17.97 -3.67 4.19
C GLU A 58 19.39 -4.12 4.54
N LYS A 59 19.55 -4.93 5.60
CA LYS A 59 20.83 -5.54 5.96
C LYS A 59 21.37 -6.47 4.85
N GLN A 60 20.49 -7.09 4.08
CA GLN A 60 20.85 -8.10 3.08
C GLN A 60 20.99 -7.51 1.67
N PHE A 61 20.15 -6.54 1.32
CA PHE A 61 20.00 -6.05 -0.05
C PHE A 61 20.28 -4.55 -0.22
N GLY A 62 20.58 -3.84 0.88
CA GLY A 62 20.83 -2.40 0.88
C GLY A 62 19.61 -1.57 1.27
N GLU A 63 19.86 -0.31 1.64
CA GLU A 63 18.86 0.63 2.16
C GLU A 63 17.76 0.95 1.14
N ILE A 64 16.51 0.94 1.59
CA ILE A 64 15.36 1.31 0.78
C ILE A 64 15.17 2.82 0.84
N LYS A 65 15.49 3.52 -0.26
CA LYS A 65 15.21 4.95 -0.39
C LYS A 65 13.77 5.19 -0.86
N ALA A 66 12.83 5.05 0.06
CA ALA A 66 11.40 5.34 -0.19
C ALA A 66 10.96 6.54 0.67
N GLU A 67 10.63 7.65 0.01
CA GLU A 67 10.05 8.84 0.68
C GLU A 67 8.53 8.75 0.68
N TRP A 68 7.91 8.66 1.85
CA TRP A 68 6.47 8.87 1.97
C TRP A 68 6.17 10.37 1.95
N LYS A 69 5.70 10.88 0.81
CA LYS A 69 5.25 12.27 0.67
C LYS A 69 3.73 12.33 0.90
N PRO A 70 3.25 12.85 2.04
CA PRO A 70 1.81 13.05 2.22
C PRO A 70 1.29 13.98 1.13
N GLY A 71 0.39 13.49 0.26
CA GLY A 71 -0.27 14.29 -0.77
C GLY A 71 0.10 13.97 -2.23
N ILE A 72 0.99 13.01 -2.52
CA ILE A 72 1.21 12.54 -3.89
C ILE A 72 0.36 11.27 -4.13
N GLN A 73 -0.76 11.44 -4.82
CA GLN A 73 -1.51 10.33 -5.42
C GLN A 73 -0.56 9.46 -6.25
N SER A 74 -0.72 8.13 -6.17
CA SER A 74 0.10 7.18 -6.91
C SER A 74 0.24 7.59 -8.39
N PRO A 75 1.47 7.62 -8.97
CA PRO A 75 1.70 8.08 -10.34
C PRO A 75 0.91 7.35 -11.43
N ILE A 76 0.35 6.18 -11.12
CA ILE A 76 -0.54 5.41 -12.01
C ILE A 76 -1.85 6.17 -12.28
N GLN A 77 -2.28 7.08 -11.40
CA GLN A 77 -3.47 7.90 -11.63
C GLN A 77 -3.23 9.11 -12.54
N THR A 78 -1.99 9.47 -12.85
CA THR A 78 -1.70 10.68 -13.64
C THR A 78 -1.75 10.44 -15.15
N LYS A 79 -1.73 9.18 -15.62
CA LYS A 79 -1.75 8.88 -17.06
C LYS A 79 -3.15 8.85 -17.70
N ASP A 80 -4.23 8.66 -16.93
CA ASP A 80 -5.60 8.58 -17.48
C ASP A 80 -6.42 9.88 -17.37
N ILE A 81 -5.93 10.93 -16.71
CA ILE A 81 -6.69 12.18 -16.51
C ILE A 81 -6.25 13.31 -17.46
N MET A 82 -5.21 13.10 -18.28
CA MET A 82 -4.79 14.05 -19.33
C MET A 82 -5.13 13.53 -20.72
N GLY A 83 -6.43 13.35 -20.97
CA GLY A 83 -6.94 12.92 -22.26
C GLY A 83 -8.43 13.18 -22.37
N ASP A 84 -8.79 14.46 -22.55
CA ASP A 84 -9.90 14.96 -23.37
C ASP A 84 -10.50 16.25 -22.77
N LYS A 85 -9.84 17.38 -23.06
CA LYS A 85 -10.51 18.66 -23.15
C LYS A 85 -10.25 19.19 -24.56
N GLY A 86 -11.12 18.80 -25.48
CA GLY A 86 -11.25 19.46 -26.78
C GLY A 86 -11.47 20.97 -26.60
N PRO A 87 -11.07 21.80 -27.58
CA PRO A 87 -11.25 23.24 -27.49
C PRO A 87 -12.73 23.57 -27.64
N ALA A 88 -13.29 24.25 -26.66
CA ALA A 88 -14.58 24.92 -26.78
C ALA A 88 -14.32 26.43 -26.90
N LEU A 89 -14.65 26.95 -28.08
CA LEU A 89 -14.82 28.35 -28.50
C LEU A 89 -13.54 29.15 -28.78
#